data_AF-A0A7C8EEA9-F1
#
_entry.id   AF-A0A7C8EEA9-F1
#
_cell.length_a   1.000
_cell.length_b   1.000
_cell.length_c   1.000
_cell.angle_alpha   90.00
_cell.angle_beta   90.00
_cell.angle_gamma   90.00
#
_symmetry.space_group_name_H-M   'P 1'
#
loop_
_entity.id
_entity.type
_entity.pdbx_description
1 polymer ?
#
loop_
_entity_poly.entity_id
_entity_poly.type
_entity_poly.pdbx_seq_one_letter_code
_entity_poly.pdbx_strand_id
1 'polypeptide(L)'
;MGVLPIALILTVLSVVVFSQIAVKARKEAQAECEKNIDAINSAIERYNARYGAYPAALQDVTGTSRVRTPYFPDDMPKCPLGGTYIMNAQHKATCSHKFAQ
;
A
#
# COMPACT_ATOMS: atom_id res chain seq x y z
N MET A 1 34.61 -40.39 -8.65
CA MET A 1 34.72 -39.42 -7.54
C MET A 1 34.59 -38.01 -8.12
N GLY A 2 33.40 -37.41 -8.22
CA GLY A 2 33.32 -36.11 -8.92
C GLY A 2 32.04 -35.29 -8.85
N VAL A 3 31.01 -35.69 -8.10
CA VAL A 3 29.75 -34.92 -8.01
C VAL A 3 29.25 -34.68 -6.59
N LEU A 4 29.69 -35.48 -5.63
CA LEU A 4 29.34 -35.36 -4.20
C LEU A 4 29.65 -33.98 -3.59
N PRO A 5 30.84 -33.37 -3.79
CA PRO A 5 31.12 -32.07 -3.18
C PRO A 5 30.32 -30.93 -3.83
N ILE A 6 30.05 -31.02 -5.13
CA ILE A 6 29.29 -29.99 -5.88
C ILE A 6 27.82 -29.99 -5.43
N ALA A 7 27.22 -31.17 -5.27
CA ALA A 7 25.85 -31.30 -4.79
C ALA A 7 25.69 -30.74 -3.36
N LEU A 8 26.68 -30.94 -2.49
CA LEU A 8 26.67 -30.42 -1.12
C LEU A 8 26.65 -28.88 -1.09
N ILE A 9 27.49 -28.24 -1.91
CA ILE A 9 27.58 -26.77 -1.98
C ILE A 9 26.27 -26.17 -2.53
N LEU A 10 25.68 -26.80 -3.55
CA LEU A 10 24.42 -26.34 -4.14
C LEU A 10 23.26 -26.39 -3.13
N THR A 11 23.19 -27.43 -2.27
CA THR A 11 22.13 -27.55 -1.27
C THR A 11 22.20 -26.46 -0.19
N VAL A 12 23.40 -26.10 0.26
CA VAL A 12 23.61 -25.05 1.29
C VAL A 12 23.29 -23.66 0.72
N LEU A 13 23.67 -23.39 -0.52
CA LEU A 13 23.40 -22.10 -1.18
C LEU A 13 21.90 -21.85 -1.38
N SER A 14 21.11 -22.89 -1.70
CA SER A 14 19.67 -22.72 -1.87
C SER A 14 18.96 -22.22 -0.60
N VAL A 15 19.36 -22.69 0.58
CA VAL A 15 18.70 -22.34 1.85
C VAL A 15 18.82 -20.84 2.19
N VAL A 16 19.92 -20.19 1.81
CA VAL A 16 20.21 -18.78 2.17
C VAL A 16 19.42 -17.75 1.35
N VAL A 17 18.92 -18.13 0.17
CA VAL A 17 18.26 -17.19 -0.75
C VAL A 17 16.79 -16.93 -0.39
N PHE A 18 16.13 -17.87 0.29
CA PHE A 18 14.67 -17.82 0.52
C PHE A 18 14.20 -16.70 1.47
N SER A 19 15.01 -16.29 2.44
CA SER A 19 14.61 -15.32 3.48
C SER A 19 14.46 -13.88 2.94
N GLN A 20 15.16 -13.57 1.85
CA GLN A 20 15.37 -12.18 1.41
C GLN A 20 14.21 -11.67 0.56
N ILE A 21 13.56 -12.57 -0.19
CA ILE A 21 12.48 -12.23 -1.11
C ILE A 21 11.24 -11.78 -0.34
N ALA A 22 10.93 -12.44 0.78
CA ALA A 22 9.80 -12.10 1.62
C ALA A 22 9.93 -10.71 2.27
N VAL A 23 11.14 -10.32 2.68
CA VAL A 23 11.39 -9.00 3.30
C VAL A 23 11.29 -7.88 2.26
N LYS A 24 11.82 -8.10 1.04
CA LYS A 24 11.73 -7.13 -0.06
C LYS A 24 10.29 -6.89 -0.48
N ALA A 25 9.51 -7.96 -0.66
CA ALA A 25 8.09 -7.86 -1.02
C ALA A 25 7.26 -7.08 0.01
N ARG A 26 7.53 -7.28 1.31
CA ARG A 26 6.85 -6.51 2.38
C ARG A 26 7.21 -5.03 2.37
N LYS A 27 8.49 -4.69 2.14
CA LYS A 27 8.93 -3.29 2.09
C LYS A 27 8.34 -2.55 0.90
N GLU A 28 8.25 -3.19 -0.26
CA GLU A 28 7.61 -2.63 -1.45
C GLU A 28 6.12 -2.44 -1.24
N ALA A 29 5.43 -3.43 -0.68
CA ALA A 29 4.02 -3.33 -0.33
C ALA A 29 3.75 -2.18 0.68
N GLN A 30 4.63 -2.00 1.66
CA GLN A 30 4.54 -0.85 2.58
C GLN A 30 4.71 0.48 1.85
N ALA A 31 5.73 0.60 1.01
CA ALA A 31 5.97 1.81 0.23
C ALA A 31 4.81 2.14 -0.71
N GLU A 32 4.15 1.14 -1.26
CA GLU A 32 2.95 1.31 -2.08
C GLU A 32 1.75 1.80 -1.24
N CYS A 33 1.53 1.26 -0.04
CA CYS A 33 0.50 1.80 0.86
C CYS A 33 0.78 3.26 1.25
N GLU A 34 2.05 3.65 1.42
CA GLU A 34 2.44 5.04 1.71
C GLU A 34 2.21 5.97 0.52
N LYS A 35 2.60 5.56 -0.69
CA LYS A 35 2.28 6.32 -1.92
C LYS A 35 0.78 6.52 -2.12
N ASN A 36 -0.01 5.49 -1.80
CA ASN A 36 -1.46 5.58 -1.85
C ASN A 36 -2.01 6.60 -0.84
N ILE A 37 -1.48 6.63 0.39
CA ILE A 37 -1.84 7.65 1.39
C ILE A 37 -1.55 9.05 0.85
N ASP A 38 -0.39 9.27 0.25
CA ASP A 38 0.00 10.57 -0.31
C ASP A 38 -0.90 10.99 -1.47
N ALA A 39 -1.26 10.05 -2.34
CA ALA A 39 -2.20 10.28 -3.43
C ALA A 39 -3.61 10.65 -2.91
N ILE A 40 -4.09 9.95 -1.88
CA ILE A 40 -5.38 10.23 -1.24
C ILE A 40 -5.35 11.60 -0.57
N ASN A 41 -4.29 11.92 0.19
CA ASN A 41 -4.12 13.23 0.81
C ASN A 41 -4.11 14.34 -0.24
N SER A 42 -3.41 14.13 -1.36
CA SER A 42 -3.42 15.07 -2.47
C SER A 42 -4.81 15.25 -3.08
N ALA A 43 -5.60 14.18 -3.18
CA ALA A 43 -6.99 14.26 -3.61
C ALA A 43 -7.88 15.04 -2.62
N ILE A 44 -7.68 14.84 -1.31
CA ILE A 44 -8.35 15.60 -0.26
C ILE A 44 -8.07 17.11 -0.37
N GLU A 45 -6.80 17.49 -0.54
CA GLU A 45 -6.44 18.91 -0.70
C GLU A 45 -7.03 19.49 -2.00
N ARG A 46 -7.05 18.72 -3.10
CA ARG A 46 -7.72 19.14 -4.36
C ARG A 46 -9.24 19.26 -4.22
N TYR A 47 -9.86 18.44 -3.38
CA TYR A 47 -11.29 18.57 -3.06
C TYR A 47 -11.54 19.90 -2.33
N ASN A 48 -10.74 20.19 -1.31
CA ASN A 48 -10.82 21.46 -0.59
C ASN A 48 -10.59 22.67 -1.51
N ALA A 49 -9.60 22.59 -2.41
CA ALA A 49 -9.34 23.65 -3.39
C ALA A 49 -10.52 23.90 -4.35
N ARG A 50 -11.32 22.86 -4.64
CA ARG A 50 -12.46 22.94 -5.56
C ARG A 50 -13.75 23.41 -4.89
N TYR A 51 -14.03 22.90 -3.70
CA TYR A 51 -15.31 23.12 -3.01
C TYR A 51 -15.21 24.12 -1.85
N GLY A 52 -14.01 24.55 -1.49
CA GLY A 52 -13.75 25.45 -0.35
C GLY A 52 -13.92 24.79 1.02
N ALA A 53 -14.10 23.47 1.06
CA ALA A 53 -14.25 22.68 2.29
C ALA A 53 -13.62 21.29 2.12
N TYR A 54 -13.10 20.74 3.22
CA TYR A 54 -12.63 19.37 3.27
C TYR A 54 -13.79 18.37 3.14
N PRO A 55 -13.55 17.17 2.56
CA PRO A 55 -14.56 16.14 2.43
C PRO A 55 -15.05 15.66 3.80
N ALA A 56 -16.34 15.34 3.91
CA ALA A 56 -16.95 14.84 5.15
C ALA A 56 -16.59 13.37 5.37
N ALA A 57 -16.44 12.61 4.29
CA ALA A 57 -16.03 11.22 4.30
C ALA A 57 -14.93 10.97 3.26
N LEU A 58 -14.07 9.98 3.54
CA LEU A 58 -13.03 9.57 2.58
C LEU A 58 -13.64 9.14 1.24
N GLN A 59 -14.86 8.57 1.24
CA GLN A 59 -15.54 8.15 0.02
C GLN A 59 -15.89 9.31 -0.93
N ASP A 60 -15.95 10.55 -0.44
CA ASP A 60 -16.19 11.72 -1.29
C ASP A 60 -15.03 11.98 -2.26
N VAL A 61 -13.83 11.50 -1.91
CA VAL A 61 -12.62 11.61 -2.74
C VAL A 61 -12.16 10.28 -3.33
N THR A 62 -12.21 9.17 -2.59
CA THR A 62 -11.77 7.85 -3.10
C THR A 62 -12.85 7.11 -3.87
N GLY A 63 -14.10 7.52 -3.74
CA GLY A 63 -15.24 6.78 -4.25
C GLY A 63 -15.52 5.51 -3.45
N THR A 64 -16.44 4.73 -4.00
CA THR A 64 -16.78 3.37 -3.56
C THR A 64 -16.75 2.45 -4.77
N SER A 65 -16.85 1.13 -4.57
CA SER A 65 -16.97 0.18 -5.69
C SER A 65 -18.19 0.41 -6.60
N ARG A 66 -19.14 1.26 -6.21
CA ARG A 66 -20.32 1.62 -7.01
C ARG A 66 -20.32 3.06 -7.52
N VAL A 67 -19.47 3.92 -6.95
CA VAL A 67 -19.44 5.36 -7.23
C VAL A 67 -17.99 5.78 -7.45
N ARG A 68 -17.66 6.16 -8.68
CA ARG A 68 -16.33 6.65 -9.06
C ARG A 68 -16.22 8.14 -8.78
N THR A 69 -15.03 8.61 -8.41
CA THR A 69 -14.73 10.03 -8.23
C THR A 69 -13.78 10.50 -9.33
N PRO A 70 -13.71 11.80 -9.64
CA PRO A 70 -12.75 12.33 -10.61
C PRO A 70 -11.29 12.21 -10.15
N TYR A 71 -11.05 11.89 -8.88
CA TYR A 71 -9.71 11.76 -8.31
C TYR A 71 -9.12 10.36 -8.45
N PHE A 72 -9.98 9.34 -8.53
CA PHE A 72 -9.61 7.93 -8.69
C PHE A 72 -10.57 7.26 -9.70
N PRO A 73 -10.27 7.34 -11.00
CA PRO A 73 -11.17 6.85 -12.04
C PRO A 73 -11.18 5.31 -12.15
N ASP A 74 -10.06 4.66 -11.85
CA ASP A 74 -9.89 3.22 -12.06
C ASP A 74 -10.49 2.39 -10.93
N ASP A 75 -10.28 2.80 -9.67
CA ASP A 75 -11.00 2.33 -8.48
C ASP A 75 -10.40 2.98 -7.23
N MET A 76 -11.03 2.77 -6.07
CA MET A 76 -10.44 3.11 -4.78
C MET A 76 -9.08 2.39 -4.58
N PRO A 77 -8.02 3.10 -4.17
CA PRO A 77 -6.73 2.47 -3.86
C PRO A 77 -6.89 1.45 -2.72
N LYS A 78 -6.20 0.31 -2.85
CA LYS A 78 -6.16 -0.76 -1.85
C LYS A 78 -4.75 -0.89 -1.30
N CYS A 79 -4.60 -1.15 -0.01
CA CYS A 79 -3.27 -1.42 0.55
C CYS A 79 -2.90 -2.90 0.31
N PRO A 80 -1.78 -3.21 -0.38
CA PRO A 80 -1.33 -4.60 -0.60
C PRO A 80 -1.07 -5.40 0.69
N LEU A 81 -0.89 -4.72 1.83
CA LEU A 81 -0.77 -5.36 3.15
C LEU A 81 -2.13 -5.69 3.81
N GLY A 82 -3.25 -5.51 3.10
CA GLY A 82 -4.59 -5.88 3.59
C GLY A 82 -5.25 -4.83 4.49
N GLY A 83 -4.68 -3.63 4.61
CA GLY A 83 -5.24 -2.53 5.39
C GLY A 83 -6.32 -1.72 4.64
N THR A 84 -7.21 -1.09 5.38
CA THR A 84 -8.20 -0.12 4.87
C THR A 84 -7.71 1.29 5.13
N TYR A 85 -7.95 2.21 4.18
CA TYR A 85 -7.66 3.62 4.38
C TYR A 85 -8.76 4.31 5.18
N ILE A 86 -8.37 5.11 6.17
CA ILE A 86 -9.26 5.83 7.07
C ILE A 86 -8.79 7.28 7.13
N MET A 87 -9.73 8.23 7.07
CA MET A 87 -9.46 9.65 7.24
C MET A 87 -9.60 10.03 8.72
N ASN A 88 -8.61 10.73 9.27
CA ASN A 88 -8.66 11.25 10.64
C ASN A 88 -9.41 12.59 10.73
N ALA A 89 -9.57 13.11 11.95
CA ALA A 89 -10.22 14.40 12.19
C ALA A 89 -9.46 15.62 11.60
N GLN A 90 -8.20 15.44 11.22
CA GLN A 90 -7.36 16.45 10.56
C GLN A 90 -7.35 16.30 9.02
N HIS A 91 -8.29 15.54 8.46
CA HIS A 91 -8.40 15.29 7.02
C HIS A 91 -7.16 14.66 6.38
N LYS A 92 -6.42 13.86 7.15
CA LYS A 92 -5.30 13.05 6.64
C LYS A 92 -5.70 11.58 6.57
N ALA A 93 -5.37 10.95 5.45
CA ALA A 93 -5.52 9.52 5.24
C ALA A 93 -4.44 8.75 6.00
N THR A 94 -4.87 7.66 6.64
CA THR A 94 -4.03 6.68 7.32
C THR A 94 -4.45 5.28 6.89
N CYS A 95 -3.61 4.27 7.06
CA CYS A 95 -3.95 2.89 6.71
C CYS A 95 -3.96 2.00 7.96
N SER A 96 -4.98 1.13 8.08
CA SER A 96 -5.15 0.26 9.25
C SER A 96 -3.98 -0.72 9.49
N HIS A 97 -3.21 -1.06 8.46
CA HIS A 97 -2.03 -1.94 8.61
C HIS A 97 -0.92 -1.34 9.49
N LYS A 98 -0.90 -0.01 9.66
CA LYS A 98 0.10 0.66 10.52
C LYS A 98 -0.23 0.54 12.02
N PHE A 99 -1.42 0.09 12.38
CA PHE A 99 -1.84 -0.05 13.80
C PHE A 99 -1.65 -1.47 14.35
N ALA A 100 -1.27 -2.44 13.51
CA ALA A 100 -1.10 -3.84 13.88
C ALA A 100 0.38 -4.28 13.95
N GLN A 101 1.32 -3.33 14.00
CA GLN A 101 2.76 -3.55 14.08
C GLN A 101 3.31 -3.10 15.42
#